data_AF-A0AA49EWU6-F1
#
_entry.id   AF-A0AA49EWU6-F1
#
_cell.length_a   1.000
_cell.length_b   1.000
_cell.length_c   1.000
_cell.angle_alpha   90.00
_cell.angle_beta   90.00
_cell.angle_gamma   90.00
#
_symmetry.space_group_name_H-M   'P 1'
#
loop_
_entity.id
_entity.type
_entity.pdbx_description
1 polymer ?
#
loop_
_entity_poly.entity_id
_entity_poly.type
_entity_poly.pdbx_seq_one_letter_code
_entity_poly.pdbx_strand_id
1 'polypeptide(L)'
;MAKSKLEIELLGLINEKSASEIEKVERYCSLVRISRNLDKSISKDGTMIKVVNGNQEFLKPNPAISEKVKINTALIKLDEFFEEKRAEKGKNNDFNEEDLYAD
;
A
#
# COMPACT_ATOMS: atom_id res chain seq x y z
N MET A 1 -18.13 -7.69 -4.99
CA MET A 1 -16.99 -7.10 -5.72
C MET A 1 -15.93 -8.18 -5.86
N ALA A 2 -15.32 -8.35 -7.03
CA ALA A 2 -14.21 -9.29 -7.18
C ALA A 2 -12.96 -8.73 -6.47
N LYS A 3 -12.20 -9.59 -5.78
CA LYS A 3 -10.93 -9.22 -5.15
C LYS A 3 -9.91 -8.78 -6.21
N SER A 4 -9.12 -7.76 -5.91
CA SER A 4 -8.08 -7.29 -6.85
C SER A 4 -6.90 -8.27 -6.90
N LYS A 5 -6.09 -8.25 -7.95
CA LYS A 5 -4.87 -9.09 -8.04
C LYS A 5 -3.95 -8.87 -6.83
N LEU A 6 -3.76 -7.61 -6.42
CA LEU A 6 -2.99 -7.24 -5.24
C LEU A 6 -3.59 -7.82 -3.95
N GLU A 7 -4.90 -7.73 -3.80
CA GLU A 7 -5.58 -8.28 -2.62
C GLU A 7 -5.44 -9.79 -2.53
N ILE A 8 -5.56 -10.51 -3.65
CA ILE A 8 -5.35 -11.96 -3.73
C ILE A 8 -3.92 -12.32 -3.36
N GLU A 9 -2.95 -11.58 -3.90
CA GLU A 9 -1.53 -11.78 -3.60
C GLU A 9 -1.24 -11.61 -2.10
N LEU A 10 -1.68 -10.49 -1.51
CA LEU A 10 -1.42 -10.19 -0.11
C LEU A 10 -2.16 -11.14 0.84
N LEU A 11 -3.37 -11.57 0.50
CA LEU A 11 -4.08 -12.62 1.26
C LEU A 11 -3.29 -13.93 1.27
N GLY A 12 -2.64 -14.28 0.15
CA GLY A 12 -1.79 -15.47 0.05
C GLY A 12 -0.52 -15.42 0.92
N LEU A 13 -0.16 -14.27 1.50
CA LEU A 13 1.00 -14.11 2.37
C LEU A 13 0.67 -14.26 3.86
N ILE A 14 -0.59 -14.04 4.24
CA ILE A 14 -0.99 -13.91 5.64
C ILE A 14 -1.69 -15.16 6.17
N ASN A 15 -1.86 -15.20 7.49
CA ASN A 15 -2.80 -16.10 8.13
C ASN A 15 -4.23 -15.58 7.98
N GLU A 16 -5.00 -16.14 7.04
CA GLU A 16 -6.40 -15.76 6.78
C GLU A 16 -7.36 -16.06 7.95
N LYS A 17 -6.93 -16.75 9.02
CA LYS A 17 -7.71 -16.88 10.26
C LYS A 17 -7.48 -15.73 11.24
N SER A 18 -6.45 -14.91 11.02
CA SER A 18 -6.17 -13.74 11.83
C SER A 18 -6.91 -12.53 11.30
N ALA A 19 -7.95 -12.10 12.03
CA ALA A 19 -8.71 -10.89 11.70
C ALA A 19 -7.79 -9.65 11.59
N SER A 20 -6.75 -9.58 12.42
CA SER A 20 -5.79 -8.47 12.40
C SER A 20 -4.86 -8.48 11.18
N GLU A 21 -4.64 -9.62 10.53
CA GLU A 21 -3.85 -9.69 9.30
C GLU A 21 -4.73 -9.42 8.09
N ILE A 22 -5.97 -9.92 8.07
CA ILE A 22 -6.97 -9.57 7.06
C ILE A 22 -7.16 -8.04 6.99
N GLU A 23 -7.32 -7.40 8.15
CA GLU A 23 -7.49 -5.94 8.22
C GLU A 23 -6.30 -5.19 7.61
N LYS A 24 -5.07 -5.68 7.81
CA LYS A 24 -3.88 -5.07 7.20
C LYS A 24 -3.92 -5.15 5.67
N VAL A 25 -4.39 -6.26 5.11
CA VAL A 25 -4.55 -6.41 3.64
C VAL A 25 -5.60 -5.44 3.11
N GLU A 26 -6.76 -5.37 3.77
CA GLU A 26 -7.84 -4.47 3.39
C GLU A 26 -7.39 -3.00 3.46
N ARG A 27 -6.70 -2.63 4.55
CA ARG A 27 -6.15 -1.29 4.76
C ARG A 27 -5.11 -0.94 3.71
N TYR A 28 -4.18 -1.84 3.41
CA TYR A 28 -3.19 -1.63 2.35
C TYR A 28 -3.87 -1.39 1.01
N CYS A 29 -4.82 -2.24 0.63
CA CYS A 29 -5.60 -2.07 -0.61
C CYS A 29 -6.37 -0.75 -0.65
N SER A 30 -6.93 -0.31 0.48
CA SER A 30 -7.60 0.99 0.61
C SER A 30 -6.63 2.16 0.38
N LEU A 31 -5.46 2.14 1.01
CA LEU A 31 -4.42 3.15 0.85
C LEU A 31 -3.91 3.23 -0.60
N VAL A 32 -3.75 2.09 -1.28
CA VAL A 32 -3.40 2.06 -2.72
C VAL A 32 -4.48 2.75 -3.57
N ARG A 33 -5.77 2.51 -3.28
CA ARG A 33 -6.88 3.18 -3.98
C ARG A 33 -6.87 4.69 -3.74
N ILE A 34 -6.63 5.12 -2.50
CA ILE A 34 -6.51 6.55 -2.15
C ILE A 34 -5.33 7.18 -2.90
N SER A 35 -4.16 6.54 -2.89
CA SER A 35 -2.96 7.01 -3.59
C SER A 35 -3.24 7.23 -5.09
N ARG A 36 -3.88 6.25 -5.75
CA ARG A 36 -4.29 6.38 -7.17
C ARG A 36 -5.29 7.50 -7.42
N ASN A 37 -6.16 7.82 -6.47
CA ASN A 37 -7.10 8.94 -6.60
C ASN A 37 -6.39 10.29 -6.45
N LEU A 38 -5.40 10.38 -5.55
CA LEU A 38 -4.55 11.56 -5.42
C LEU A 38 -3.74 11.78 -6.70
N ASP A 39 -3.22 10.72 -7.32
CA ASP A 39 -2.54 10.80 -8.62
C ASP A 39 -3.42 11.38 -9.72
N LYS A 40 -4.70 10.97 -9.75
CA LYS A 40 -5.68 11.52 -10.70
C LYS A 40 -5.94 13.00 -10.44
N SER A 41 -6.08 13.42 -9.18
CA SER A 41 -6.25 14.85 -8.84
C SER A 41 -5.02 15.67 -9.23
N ILE A 42 -3.81 15.20 -8.94
CA ILE A 42 -2.58 15.90 -9.32
C ILE A 42 -2.44 15.97 -10.84
N SER A 43 -2.73 14.88 -11.56
CA SER A 43 -2.70 14.87 -13.03
C SER A 43 -3.71 15.82 -13.65
N LYS A 44 -4.89 15.97 -13.02
CA LYS A 44 -5.97 16.84 -13.50
C LYS A 44 -5.69 18.31 -13.20
N ASP A 45 -5.31 18.62 -11.97
CA ASP A 45 -5.28 20.00 -11.45
C ASP A 45 -3.87 20.61 -11.51
N GLY A 46 -2.85 19.79 -11.82
CA GLY A 46 -1.46 20.20 -11.85
C GLY A 46 -0.78 20.18 -10.48
N THR A 47 0.53 20.40 -10.48
CA THR A 47 1.34 20.44 -9.24
C THR A 47 1.18 21.75 -8.47
N MET A 48 0.81 22.81 -9.18
CA MET A 48 0.47 24.13 -8.63
C MET A 48 -0.96 24.47 -9.05
N ILE A 49 -1.76 24.92 -8.09
CA ILE A 49 -3.14 25.34 -8.33
C ILE A 49 -3.26 26.85 -8.14
N LYS A 50 -4.11 27.46 -8.97
CA LYS A 50 -4.47 28.87 -8.85
C LYS A 50 -5.60 29.01 -7.83
N VAL A 51 -5.42 29.89 -6.85
CA VAL A 51 -6.44 30.27 -5.88
C VAL A 51 -6.84 31.71 -6.15
N VAL A 52 -8.14 31.93 -6.25
CA VAL A 52 -8.74 33.26 -6.42
C VAL A 52 -9.42 33.65 -5.12
N ASN A 53 -9.04 34.77 -4.53
CA ASN A 53 -9.64 35.33 -3.31
C ASN A 53 -10.00 36.80 -3.55
N GLY A 54 -11.28 37.07 -3.84
CA GLY A 54 -11.73 38.38 -4.29
C GLY A 54 -11.00 38.78 -5.58
N ASN A 55 -10.26 39.89 -5.53
CA ASN A 55 -9.46 40.39 -6.66
C ASN A 55 -8.00 39.89 -6.65
N GLN A 56 -7.60 39.09 -5.67
CA GLN A 56 -6.23 38.55 -5.59
C GLN A 56 -6.17 37.15 -6.18
N GLU A 57 -5.11 36.88 -6.92
CA GLU A 57 -4.81 35.56 -7.46
C GLU A 57 -3.39 35.14 -7.09
N PHE A 58 -3.24 33.91 -6.60
CA PHE A 58 -1.92 33.36 -6.29
C PHE A 58 -1.86 31.87 -6.63
N LEU A 59 -0.64 31.41 -6.93
CA LEU A 59 -0.36 29.99 -7.10
C LEU A 59 0.07 29.39 -5.77
N LYS A 60 -0.47 28.22 -5.45
CA LYS A 60 0.00 27.41 -4.32
C LYS A 60 0.18 25.95 -4.72
N PRO A 61 1.02 25.17 -4.00
CA PRO A 61 1.12 23.74 -4.24
C PRO A 61 -0.23 23.03 -4.13
N ASN A 62 -0.46 22.03 -4.98
CA ASN A 62 -1.64 21.18 -4.91
C ASN A 62 -1.65 20.41 -3.57
N PRO A 63 -2.68 20.57 -2.72
CA PRO A 63 -2.76 19.89 -1.42
C PRO A 63 -2.65 18.35 -1.52
N ALA A 64 -3.11 17.76 -2.63
CA ALA A 64 -3.05 16.33 -2.88
C ALA A 64 -1.61 15.77 -2.87
N ILE A 65 -0.61 16.60 -3.18
CA ILE A 65 0.81 16.21 -3.11
C ILE A 65 1.19 15.87 -1.67
N SER A 66 0.86 16.75 -0.72
CA SER A 66 1.20 16.55 0.69
C SER A 66 0.49 15.34 1.29
N GLU A 67 -0.77 15.11 0.91
CA GLU A 67 -1.51 13.92 1.33
C GLU A 67 -0.94 12.65 0.71
N LYS A 68 -0.49 12.69 -0.55
CA LYS A 68 0.13 11.54 -1.21
C LYS A 68 1.41 11.11 -0.50
N VAL A 69 2.22 12.06 -0.02
CA VAL A 69 3.42 11.75 0.78
C VAL A 69 3.03 10.99 2.05
N LYS A 70 1.99 11.43 2.78
CA LYS A 70 1.52 10.73 3.99
C LYS A 70 1.02 9.32 3.70
N ILE A 71 0.25 9.14 2.62
CA ILE A 71 -0.25 7.82 2.19
C ILE A 71 0.91 6.90 1.81
N ASN A 72 1.93 7.41 1.11
CA ASN A 72 3.12 6.63 0.76
C ASN A 72 3.88 6.17 2.01
N THR A 73 4.05 7.05 3.02
CA THR A 73 4.66 6.65 4.29
C THR A 73 3.85 5.55 4.99
N ALA A 74 2.52 5.63 4.98
CA ALA A 74 1.67 4.59 5.55
C ALA A 74 1.75 3.26 4.79
N LEU A 75 1.85 3.32 3.45
CA LEU A 75 2.03 2.15 2.61
C LEU A 75 3.36 1.46 2.88
N ILE A 76 4.48 2.19 2.94
CA ILE A 76 5.80 1.63 3.24
C ILE A 76 5.79 0.89 4.58
N LYS A 77 5.25 1.51 5.62
CA LYS A 77 5.15 0.89 6.95
C LYS A 77 4.31 -0.38 6.98
N LEU A 78 3.23 -0.45 6.20
CA LEU A 78 2.44 -1.68 6.09
C LEU A 78 3.12 -2.72 5.20
N ASP A 79 3.90 -2.28 4.20
CA ASP A 79 4.63 -3.19 3.32
C ASP A 79 5.75 -3.93 4.06
N GLU A 80 6.37 -3.30 5.07
CA GLU A 80 7.33 -3.96 5.97
C GLU A 80 6.75 -5.25 6.57
N PHE A 81 5.48 -5.23 7.02
CA PHE A 81 4.79 -6.44 7.50
C PHE A 81 4.66 -7.51 6.41
N PHE A 82 4.38 -7.11 5.17
CA PHE A 82 4.24 -8.07 4.07
C PHE A 82 5.58 -8.60 3.57
N GLU A 83 6.67 -7.82 3.65
CA GLU A 83 8.03 -8.29 3.38
C GLU A 83 8.45 -9.37 4.38
N GLU A 84 8.14 -9.18 5.67
CA GLU A 84 8.38 -10.21 6.69
C GLU A 84 7.62 -11.50 6.35
N LYS A 85 6.34 -11.40 5.96
CA LYS A 85 5.55 -12.57 5.51
C LYS A 85 6.11 -13.25 4.27
N ARG A 86 6.61 -12.47 3.29
CA ARG A 86 7.29 -13.00 2.11
C ARG A 86 8.54 -13.80 2.51
N ALA A 87 9.35 -13.25 3.41
CA ALA A 87 10.57 -13.90 3.90
C ALA A 87 10.28 -15.18 4.71
N GLU A 88 9.26 -15.18 5.57
CA GLU A 88 8.81 -16.37 6.30
C GLU A 88 8.41 -17.51 5.35
N LYS A 89 7.66 -17.18 4.29
CA LYS A 89 7.17 -18.16 3.32
C LYS A 89 8.29 -18.75 2.45
N GLY A 90 9.31 -17.96 2.12
CA GLY A 90 10.50 -18.43 1.41
C GLY A 90 11.31 -19.44 2.21
N LYS A 91 11.51 -19.19 3.51
CA LYS A 91 12.27 -20.11 4.39
C LYS A 91 11.59 -21.47 4.55
N ASN A 92 10.26 -21.51 4.63
CA ASN A 92 9.52 -22.76 4.75
C ASN A 92 9.63 -23.65 3.51
N ASN A 93 9.97 -23.09 2.34
CA ASN A 93 10.22 -23.86 1.12
C ASN A 93 11.63 -24.46 1.05
N ASP A 94 12.60 -23.92 1.81
CA ASP A 94 14.00 -24.37 1.82
C ASP A 94 14.31 -25.38 2.95
N PHE A 95 13.36 -25.64 3.86
CA PHE A 95 13.48 -26.71 4.86
C PHE A 95 13.00 -28.05 4.26
N ASN A 96 13.94 -28.87 3.77
CA ASN A 96 13.68 -30.28 3.49
C ASN A 96 13.89 -31.09 4.78
N GLU A 97 12.83 -31.71 5.31
CA GLU A 97 12.94 -32.68 6.42
C GLU A 97 13.89 -33.86 6.09
N GLU A 98 14.13 -34.14 4.81
CA GLU A 98 15.08 -35.15 4.33
C GLU A 98 16.53 -34.82 4.73
N ASP A 99 16.90 -33.54 4.90
CA ASP A 99 18.25 -33.13 5.31
C ASP A 99 18.49 -33.37 6.82
N LEU A 100 17.44 -33.61 7.61
CA LEU A 100 17.53 -33.85 9.06
C LEU A 100 17.85 -35.31 9.40
N TYR A 101 17.70 -36.23 8.44
CA TYR A 101 17.90 -37.67 8.59
C TYR A 101 18.93 -38.23 7.60
N ALA A 102 19.69 -37.38 6.92
CA ALA A 102 20.83 -37.81 6.11
C ALA A 102 22.01 -38.17 7.05
N ASP A 103 22.22 -39.47 7.26
CA ASP A 103 23.40 -40.07 7.91
C ASP A 103 24.71 -39.73 7.18
#